data_AF-A0A6A5SED8-F1
#
_entry.id   AF-A0A6A5SED8-F1
#
_cell.length_a   1.000
_cell.length_b   1.000
_cell.length_c   1.000
_cell.angle_alpha   90.00
_cell.angle_beta   90.00
_cell.angle_gamma   90.00
#
_symmetry.space_group_name_H-M   'P 1'
#
loop_
_entity.id
_entity.type
_entity.pdbx_description
1 polymer ?
#
loop_
_entity_poly.entity_id
_entity_poly.type
_entity_poly.pdbx_seq_one_letter_code
_entity_poly.pdbx_strand_id
1 'polypeptide(L)'
;TNYSPELQKRFRSVKDIGEVERLAEAYIFALRNGKQEEQGWNAPPKGYQVSKALVSALTVVLAKENPYVAINYYCPGWVDTDMGHQGGKPPKTLEEGARIPVRLYIGQLDPDGDVDGKLGVEKTGKIIGRHYGNDGITERGWGKARKW
;
A
#
# COMPACT_ATOMS: atom_id res chain seq x y z
N THR A 1 -1.55 -1.08 -11.69
CA THR A 1 -0.59 -2.11 -11.28
C THR A 1 -0.13 -2.84 -12.53
N ASN A 2 1.02 -3.53 -12.49
CA ASN A 2 1.51 -4.32 -13.62
C ASN A 2 1.09 -5.79 -13.44
N TYR A 3 -0.15 -6.04 -13.05
CA TYR A 3 -0.71 -7.40 -12.96
C TYR A 3 -1.77 -7.56 -14.04
N SER A 4 -2.03 -8.80 -14.48
CA SER A 4 -3.16 -9.05 -15.38
C SER A 4 -4.49 -8.55 -14.77
N PRO A 5 -5.48 -8.14 -15.59
CA PRO A 5 -6.78 -7.71 -15.09
C PRO A 5 -7.44 -8.72 -14.14
N GLU A 6 -7.29 -10.02 -14.43
CA GLU A 6 -7.82 -11.12 -13.63
C GLU A 6 -7.16 -11.15 -12.25
N LEU A 7 -5.83 -11.00 -12.20
CA LEU A 7 -5.09 -11.00 -10.95
C LEU A 7 -5.39 -9.74 -10.12
N GLN A 8 -5.51 -8.57 -10.76
CA GLN A 8 -6.00 -7.36 -10.09
C GLN A 8 -7.38 -7.55 -9.46
N LYS A 9 -8.30 -8.20 -10.20
CA LYS A 9 -9.63 -8.52 -9.69
C LYS A 9 -9.55 -9.43 -8.46
N ARG A 10 -8.71 -10.47 -8.49
CA ARG A 10 -8.51 -11.39 -7.36
C ARG A 10 -8.02 -10.67 -6.10
N PHE A 11 -7.01 -9.80 -6.22
CA PHE A 11 -6.53 -8.99 -5.09
C PHE A 11 -7.61 -8.04 -4.56
N ARG A 12 -8.42 -7.40 -5.43
CA ARG A 12 -9.52 -6.51 -5.01
C ARG A 12 -10.68 -7.24 -4.36
N SER A 13 -10.84 -8.54 -4.66
CA SER A 13 -12.00 -9.32 -4.23
C SER A 13 -11.76 -10.18 -3.00
N VAL A 14 -10.59 -10.08 -2.34
CA VAL A 14 -10.28 -10.89 -1.17
C VAL A 14 -11.30 -10.65 -0.04
N LYS A 15 -11.72 -11.72 0.62
CA LYS A 15 -12.75 -11.73 1.66
C LYS A 15 -12.20 -12.05 3.04
N ASP A 16 -11.22 -12.93 3.09
CA ASP A 16 -10.65 -13.47 4.32
C ASP A 16 -9.13 -13.65 4.19
N ILE A 17 -8.48 -13.93 5.32
CA ILE A 17 -7.02 -14.13 5.38
C ILE A 17 -6.60 -15.33 4.52
N GLY A 18 -7.41 -16.39 4.46
CA GLY A 18 -7.11 -17.58 3.66
C GLY A 18 -7.04 -17.30 2.15
N GLU A 19 -7.85 -16.38 1.63
CA GLU A 19 -7.74 -15.92 0.23
C GLU A 19 -6.43 -15.15 -0.04
N VAL A 20 -5.94 -14.39 0.95
CA VAL A 20 -4.64 -13.72 0.87
C VAL A 20 -3.49 -14.74 0.89
N GLU A 21 -3.56 -15.75 1.75
CA GLU A 21 -2.59 -16.85 1.81
C GLU A 21 -2.54 -17.62 0.48
N ARG A 22 -3.71 -17.97 -0.09
CA ARG A 22 -3.78 -18.62 -1.41
C ARG A 22 -3.16 -17.79 -2.53
N LEU A 23 -3.25 -16.45 -2.47
CA LEU A 23 -2.56 -15.57 -3.43
C LEU A 23 -1.04 -15.63 -3.25
N ALA A 24 -0.56 -15.65 -2.00
CA ALA A 24 0.87 -15.78 -1.70
C ALA A 24 1.43 -17.13 -2.18
N GLU A 25 0.72 -18.22 -1.88
CA GLU A 25 1.07 -19.57 -2.33
C GLU A 25 1.09 -19.69 -3.85
N ALA A 26 0.08 -19.12 -4.54
CA ALA A 26 0.02 -19.11 -5.99
C ALA A 26 1.23 -18.38 -6.60
N TYR A 27 1.65 -17.25 -6.02
CA TYR A 27 2.86 -16.55 -6.47
C TYR A 27 4.13 -17.37 -6.24
N ILE A 28 4.29 -17.98 -5.05
CA ILE A 28 5.46 -18.81 -4.73
C ILE A 28 5.52 -20.03 -5.67
N PHE A 29 4.37 -20.65 -5.96
CA PHE A 29 4.27 -21.73 -6.93
C PHE A 29 4.67 -21.25 -8.34
N ALA A 30 4.13 -20.13 -8.81
CA ALA A 30 4.50 -19.57 -10.11
C ALA A 30 6.00 -19.26 -10.20
N LEU A 31 6.57 -18.67 -9.14
CA LEU A 31 7.99 -18.35 -9.04
C LEU A 31 8.88 -19.59 -9.12
N ARG A 32 8.57 -20.63 -8.35
CA ARG A 32 9.34 -21.89 -8.34
C ARG A 32 9.29 -22.64 -9.67
N ASN A 33 8.21 -22.47 -10.43
CA ASN A 33 8.01 -23.14 -11.71
C ASN A 33 8.37 -22.26 -12.93
N GLY A 34 8.83 -21.03 -12.73
CA GLY A 34 9.14 -20.11 -13.84
C GLY A 34 7.92 -19.66 -14.65
N LYS A 35 6.72 -19.66 -14.05
CA LYS A 35 5.42 -19.40 -14.70
C LYS A 35 4.80 -18.04 -14.35
N GLN A 36 5.59 -17.09 -13.83
CA GLN A 36 5.07 -15.80 -13.34
C GLN A 36 4.38 -15.01 -14.45
N GLU A 37 5.01 -14.89 -15.61
CA GLU A 37 4.48 -14.15 -16.76
C GLU A 37 3.22 -14.83 -17.33
N GLU A 38 3.30 -16.14 -17.57
CA GLU A 38 2.17 -16.99 -18.00
C GLU A 38 0.94 -16.82 -17.08
N GLN A 39 1.17 -16.73 -15.77
CA GLN A 39 0.10 -16.59 -14.77
C GLN A 39 -0.28 -15.14 -14.45
N GLY A 40 0.20 -14.16 -15.23
CA GLY A 40 -0.21 -12.76 -15.12
C GLY A 40 0.41 -11.97 -13.96
N TRP A 41 1.47 -12.49 -13.33
CA TRP A 41 2.26 -11.78 -12.32
C TRP A 41 3.27 -10.79 -12.93
N ASN A 42 3.41 -10.80 -14.27
CA ASN A 42 4.38 -10.08 -15.10
C ASN A 42 5.86 -10.40 -14.81
N ALA A 43 6.73 -10.16 -15.80
CA ALA A 43 8.19 -10.30 -15.71
C ALA A 43 8.91 -8.93 -15.60
N PRO A 44 10.13 -8.83 -15.02
CA PRO A 44 10.88 -9.82 -14.23
C PRO A 44 10.66 -9.61 -12.69
N PRO A 45 11.16 -10.49 -11.79
CA PRO A 45 10.53 -10.76 -10.51
C PRO A 45 10.49 -9.54 -9.58
N LYS A 46 9.29 -9.25 -9.08
CA LYS A 46 9.05 -8.18 -8.11
C LYS A 46 8.43 -8.75 -6.86
N GLY A 47 9.15 -9.66 -6.20
CA GLY A 47 8.71 -10.27 -4.92
C GLY A 47 8.32 -9.20 -3.89
N TYR A 48 9.04 -8.08 -3.86
CA TYR A 48 8.67 -6.89 -3.08
C TYR A 48 7.30 -6.30 -3.48
N GLN A 49 6.99 -6.18 -4.77
CA GLN A 49 5.69 -5.62 -5.19
C GLN A 49 4.56 -6.56 -4.83
N VAL A 50 4.75 -7.88 -5.03
CA VAL A 50 3.76 -8.89 -4.64
C VAL A 50 3.55 -8.90 -3.13
N SER A 51 4.61 -8.84 -2.33
CA SER A 51 4.46 -8.78 -0.87
C SER A 51 3.73 -7.53 -0.40
N LYS A 52 3.99 -6.36 -1.00
CA LYS A 52 3.25 -5.12 -0.70
C LYS A 52 1.79 -5.15 -1.19
N ALA A 53 1.50 -5.80 -2.31
CA ALA A 53 0.13 -6.02 -2.76
C ALA A 53 -0.65 -6.94 -1.80
N LEU A 54 -0.01 -7.99 -1.29
CA LEU A 54 -0.58 -8.89 -0.27
C LEU A 54 -0.85 -8.16 1.05
N VAL A 55 0.09 -7.32 1.52
CA VAL A 55 -0.13 -6.48 2.71
C VAL A 55 -1.33 -5.56 2.51
N SER A 56 -1.46 -4.91 1.35
CA SER A 56 -2.61 -4.06 1.04
C SER A 56 -3.93 -4.84 1.04
N ALA A 57 -3.94 -6.07 0.51
CA ALA A 57 -5.12 -6.93 0.52
C ALA A 57 -5.49 -7.38 1.94
N LEU A 58 -4.49 -7.77 2.74
CA LEU A 58 -4.67 -8.12 4.15
C LEU A 58 -5.23 -6.95 4.96
N THR A 59 -4.75 -5.72 4.73
CA THR A 59 -5.29 -4.51 5.37
C THR A 59 -6.80 -4.39 5.14
N VAL A 60 -7.29 -4.63 3.91
CA VAL A 60 -8.73 -4.54 3.60
C VAL A 60 -9.54 -5.60 4.34
N VAL A 61 -9.02 -6.83 4.45
CA VAL A 61 -9.65 -7.91 5.21
C VAL A 61 -9.72 -7.55 6.70
N LEU A 62 -8.58 -7.23 7.31
CA LEU A 62 -8.50 -6.90 8.73
C LEU A 62 -9.37 -5.68 9.09
N ALA A 63 -9.42 -4.67 8.24
CA ALA A 63 -10.25 -3.49 8.42
C ALA A 63 -11.76 -3.80 8.41
N LYS A 64 -12.21 -4.80 7.63
CA LYS A 64 -13.60 -5.26 7.63
C LYS A 64 -13.93 -6.06 8.89
N GLU A 65 -13.02 -6.93 9.32
CA GLU A 65 -13.17 -7.75 10.52
C GLU A 65 -13.12 -6.93 11.82
N ASN A 66 -12.43 -5.78 11.80
CA ASN A 66 -12.24 -4.91 12.95
C ASN A 66 -12.80 -3.50 12.69
N PRO A 67 -14.14 -3.33 12.58
CA PRO A 67 -14.76 -2.09 12.09
C PRO A 67 -14.58 -0.87 13.02
N TYR A 68 -14.08 -1.10 14.24
CA TYR A 68 -13.79 -0.09 15.27
C TYR A 68 -12.30 0.24 15.40
N VAL A 69 -11.42 -0.44 14.65
CA VAL A 69 -9.97 -0.22 14.66
C VAL A 69 -9.54 0.41 13.34
N ALA A 70 -8.78 1.51 13.40
CA ALA A 70 -8.25 2.16 12.21
C ALA A 70 -7.08 1.37 11.61
N ILE A 71 -7.39 0.45 10.70
CA ILE A 71 -6.40 -0.37 9.98
C ILE A 71 -6.25 0.15 8.56
N ASN A 72 -5.04 0.58 8.19
CA ASN A 72 -4.73 1.21 6.92
C ASN A 72 -3.41 0.72 6.32
N TYR A 73 -3.26 0.94 5.03
CA TYR A 73 -2.03 0.72 4.28
C TYR A 73 -1.52 2.06 3.76
N TYR A 74 -0.21 2.25 3.71
CA TYR A 74 0.36 3.50 3.21
C TYR A 74 1.65 3.29 2.42
N CYS A 75 1.93 4.23 1.53
CA CYS A 75 3.19 4.34 0.81
C CYS A 75 3.97 5.57 1.30
N PRO A 76 5.15 5.40 1.93
CA PRO A 76 5.98 6.51 2.39
C PRO A 76 6.70 7.24 1.25
N GLY A 77 6.66 6.72 0.02
CA GLY A 77 7.48 7.17 -1.11
C GLY A 77 8.88 6.57 -1.10
N TRP A 78 9.79 7.14 -1.89
CA TRP A 78 11.18 6.74 -1.98
C TRP A 78 12.03 7.58 -1.02
N VAL A 79 12.37 6.97 0.12
CA VAL A 79 12.92 7.65 1.29
C VAL A 79 14.40 7.34 1.47
N ASP A 80 15.15 8.34 1.91
CA ASP A 80 16.56 8.31 2.28
C ASP A 80 16.82 7.35 3.45
N THR A 81 17.00 6.08 3.10
CA THR A 81 17.19 4.92 3.99
C THR A 81 18.15 3.96 3.30
N ASP A 82 18.75 3.03 4.04
CA ASP A 82 19.59 1.98 3.46
C ASP A 82 18.88 1.20 2.35
N MET A 83 17.59 0.90 2.52
CA MET A 83 16.77 0.24 1.49
C MET A 83 16.53 1.15 0.27
N GLY A 84 16.26 2.44 0.50
CA GLY A 84 16.05 3.41 -0.58
C GLY A 84 17.31 3.57 -1.45
N HIS A 85 18.48 3.54 -0.84
CA HIS A 85 19.77 3.66 -1.53
C HIS A 85 20.07 2.52 -2.51
N GLN A 86 19.46 1.35 -2.33
CA GLN A 86 19.58 0.24 -3.29
C GLN A 86 19.03 0.60 -4.68
N GLY A 87 18.12 1.58 -4.76
CA GLY A 87 17.54 2.07 -6.02
C GLY A 87 18.20 3.33 -6.59
N GLY A 88 19.28 3.84 -5.98
CA GLY A 88 19.90 5.13 -6.31
C GLY A 88 19.71 6.17 -5.21
N LYS A 89 19.79 7.46 -5.53
CA LYS A 89 19.66 8.56 -4.53
C LYS A 89 18.17 8.89 -4.26
N PRO A 90 17.64 8.62 -3.06
CA PRO A 90 16.24 8.89 -2.75
C PRO A 90 15.95 10.40 -2.69
N PRO A 91 14.78 10.84 -3.17
CA PRO A 91 14.41 12.25 -3.18
C PRO A 91 13.78 12.74 -1.88
N LYS A 92 13.35 11.85 -0.97
CA LYS A 92 12.66 12.23 0.27
C LYS A 92 13.54 12.02 1.50
N THR A 93 13.48 12.93 2.46
CA THR A 93 14.10 12.71 3.78
C THR A 93 13.28 11.73 4.64
N LEU A 94 13.86 11.26 5.74
CA LEU A 94 13.18 10.41 6.73
C LEU A 94 11.89 11.08 7.25
N GLU A 95 11.95 12.37 7.56
CA GLU A 95 10.81 13.15 8.06
C GLU A 95 9.70 13.23 7.02
N GLU A 96 10.03 13.43 5.75
CA GLU A 96 9.06 13.46 4.64
C GLU A 96 8.42 12.09 4.39
N GLY A 97 9.15 11.01 4.65
CA GLY A 97 8.62 9.64 4.63
C GLY A 97 7.68 9.34 5.80
N ALA A 98 7.95 9.92 6.97
CA ALA A 98 7.20 9.69 8.21
C ALA A 98 5.86 10.46 8.31
N ARG A 99 5.65 11.49 7.47
CA ARG A 99 4.43 12.34 7.51
C ARG A 99 3.12 11.54 7.49
N ILE A 100 2.97 10.65 6.53
CA ILE A 100 1.73 9.87 6.33
C ILE A 100 1.45 8.92 7.52
N PRO A 101 2.38 8.04 7.93
CA PRO A 101 2.11 7.12 9.03
C PRO A 101 1.84 7.83 10.36
N VAL A 102 2.58 8.91 10.68
CA VAL A 102 2.34 9.68 11.91
C VAL A 102 0.94 10.31 11.90
N ARG A 103 0.51 10.87 10.77
CA ARG A 103 -0.83 11.47 10.65
C ARG A 103 -1.95 10.44 10.72
N LEU A 104 -1.76 9.25 10.14
CA LEU A 104 -2.72 8.15 10.29
C LEU A 104 -2.83 7.73 11.75
N TYR A 105 -1.70 7.63 12.46
CA TYR A 105 -1.66 7.22 13.86
C TYR A 105 -2.41 8.21 14.77
N ILE A 106 -2.19 9.51 14.60
CA ILE A 106 -2.86 10.54 15.42
C ILE A 106 -4.28 10.89 14.91
N GLY A 107 -4.80 10.17 13.90
CA GLY A 107 -6.16 10.36 13.38
C GLY A 107 -6.37 11.66 12.60
N GLN A 108 -5.30 12.26 12.09
CA GLN A 108 -5.32 13.58 11.45
C GLN A 108 -5.09 13.53 9.94
N LEU A 109 -5.32 12.39 9.27
CA LEU A 109 -5.26 12.33 7.80
C LEU A 109 -6.65 12.12 7.21
N ASP A 110 -7.18 13.15 6.54
CA ASP A 110 -8.46 13.06 5.85
C ASP A 110 -8.31 12.21 4.58
N PRO A 111 -9.34 11.49 4.12
CA PRO A 111 -9.33 10.86 2.80
C PRO A 111 -8.87 11.76 1.64
N ASP A 112 -9.22 13.04 1.64
CA ASP A 112 -8.82 13.96 0.56
C ASP A 112 -7.40 14.52 0.74
N GLY A 113 -6.77 14.21 1.88
CA GLY A 113 -5.43 14.67 2.28
C GLY A 113 -5.43 16.04 2.95
N ASP A 114 -4.25 16.46 3.41
CA ASP A 114 -4.05 17.80 4.00
C ASP A 114 -3.23 18.67 3.05
N VAL A 115 -3.88 19.64 2.41
CA VAL A 115 -3.22 20.52 1.42
C VAL A 115 -2.21 21.47 2.06
N ASP A 116 -2.43 21.88 3.31
CA ASP A 116 -1.60 22.89 4.00
C ASP A 116 -0.74 22.33 5.14
N GLY A 117 -0.79 21.02 5.39
CA GLY A 117 -0.02 20.36 6.45
C GLY A 117 -0.44 20.73 7.87
N LYS A 118 -1.57 21.41 8.10
CA LYS A 118 -2.05 21.69 9.45
C LYS A 118 -2.69 20.46 10.08
N LEU A 119 -2.72 20.44 11.41
CA LEU A 119 -3.18 19.31 12.25
C LEU A 119 -4.64 19.49 12.74
N GLY A 120 -5.38 20.48 12.23
CA GLY A 120 -6.50 21.09 12.97
C GLY A 120 -7.80 21.33 12.22
N VAL A 121 -8.10 20.58 11.16
CA VAL A 121 -9.45 20.63 10.57
C VAL A 121 -10.32 19.60 11.31
N GLU A 122 -11.53 19.95 11.75
CA GLU A 122 -12.51 18.97 12.22
C GLU A 122 -12.78 17.96 11.09
N LYS A 123 -12.43 16.69 11.33
CA LYS A 123 -12.48 15.61 10.33
C LYS A 123 -13.59 14.63 10.67
N THR A 124 -14.47 14.40 9.70
CA THR A 124 -15.72 13.62 9.83
C THR A 124 -15.67 12.28 9.08
N GLY A 125 -14.58 11.99 8.36
CA GLY A 125 -14.46 10.83 7.47
C GLY A 125 -13.91 9.56 8.14
N LYS A 126 -14.58 8.42 7.93
CA LYS A 126 -14.07 7.09 8.36
C LYS A 126 -12.81 6.71 7.55
N ILE A 127 -11.66 6.69 8.23
CA ILE A 127 -10.33 6.37 7.68
C ILE A 127 -10.00 4.86 7.72
N ILE A 128 -10.97 3.96 7.67
CA ILE A 128 -10.73 2.52 7.88
C ILE A 128 -10.62 1.78 6.54
N GLY A 129 -9.61 0.91 6.40
CA GLY A 129 -9.45 0.03 5.24
C GLY A 129 -9.01 0.75 3.96
N ARG A 130 -8.32 1.89 4.07
CA ARG A 130 -7.90 2.70 2.93
C ARG A 130 -6.39 2.59 2.68
N HIS A 131 -6.01 2.89 1.44
CA HIS A 131 -4.62 3.05 1.03
C HIS A 131 -4.28 4.54 0.99
N TYR A 132 -3.20 4.97 1.62
CA TYR A 132 -2.73 6.36 1.62
C TYR A 132 -1.37 6.52 0.91
N GLY A 133 -1.19 7.63 0.21
CA GLY A 133 0.06 7.94 -0.48
C GLY A 133 0.01 9.28 -1.21
N ASN A 134 1.16 9.72 -1.71
CA ASN A 134 1.25 10.84 -2.66
C ASN A 134 0.94 10.36 -4.09
N ASP A 135 0.86 11.29 -5.06
CA ASP A 135 0.60 10.94 -6.45
C ASP A 135 1.77 10.16 -7.07
N GLY A 136 2.99 10.39 -6.59
CA GLY A 136 4.21 9.65 -6.95
C GLY A 136 5.11 9.33 -5.75
N ILE A 137 6.02 8.36 -5.94
CA ILE A 137 6.97 7.97 -4.89
C ILE A 137 8.01 9.06 -4.58
N THR A 138 8.24 9.99 -5.50
CA THR A 138 9.20 11.09 -5.35
C THR A 138 8.58 12.34 -4.74
N GLU A 139 7.26 12.38 -4.58
CA GLU A 139 6.56 13.56 -4.10
C GLU A 139 6.65 13.72 -2.59
N ARG A 140 6.77 14.99 -2.18
CA ARG A 140 6.96 15.40 -0.78
C ARG A 140 5.67 15.91 -0.12
N GLY A 141 4.52 15.60 -0.71
CA GLY A 141 3.20 15.97 -0.18
C GLY A 141 2.84 15.28 1.14
N TRP A 142 1.66 15.61 1.64
CA TRP A 142 1.14 15.18 2.95
C TRP A 142 0.31 13.89 2.92
N GLY A 143 0.15 13.28 1.74
CA GLY A 143 -0.62 12.06 1.53
C GLY A 143 -2.13 12.31 1.41
N LYS A 144 -2.79 11.45 0.63
CA LYS A 144 -4.26 11.36 0.49
C LYS A 144 -4.67 9.91 0.31
N ALA A 145 -5.94 9.60 0.49
CA ALA A 145 -6.46 8.28 0.16
C ALA A 145 -6.35 8.02 -1.35
N ARG A 146 -5.99 6.80 -1.69
CA ARG A 146 -5.76 6.31 -3.04
C ARG A 146 -6.70 5.16 -3.30
N LYS A 147 -7.23 5.13 -4.52
CA LYS A 147 -7.83 3.90 -5.05
C LYS A 147 -6.72 2.93 -5.40
N TRP A 148 -6.94 1.65 -5.08
CA TRP A 148 -6.06 0.55 -5.48
C TRP A 148 -6.44 0.04 -6.86
#